data_AF-A0A2T6A937-F1
#
_entry.id   AF-A0A2T6A937-F1
#
_cell.length_a   1.000
_cell.length_b   1.000
_cell.length_c   1.000
_cell.angle_alpha   90.00
_cell.angle_beta   90.00
_cell.angle_gamma   90.00
#
_symmetry.space_group_name_H-M   'P 1'
#
loop_
_entity.id
_entity.type
_entity.pdbx_description
1 polymer ?
#
loop_
_entity_poly.entity_id
_entity_poly.type
_entity_poly.pdbx_seq_one_letter_code
_entity_poly.pdbx_strand_id
1 'polypeptide(L)'
;MRIKMGTSVPKMGTTVHLDADQTAYRTAIADALRRELGPTHQAIKTVMRWTGASERTAKYWLSGERGPSGEHLIRLAQHSDAVLITMLIMAERLPEQRRHRCTDCPARELVLQDLGQELKSSGGS
;
A
#
# COMPACT_ATOMS: atom_id res chain seq x y z
N MET A 1 35.99 47.14 -10.96
CA MET A 1 34.58 46.68 -11.03
C MET A 1 34.52 45.22 -10.60
N ARG A 2 33.79 44.89 -9.52
CA ARG A 2 33.69 43.51 -9.00
C ARG A 2 32.43 42.86 -9.57
N ILE A 3 32.60 41.93 -10.49
CA ILE A 3 31.48 41.22 -11.13
C ILE A 3 30.96 40.21 -10.09
N LYS A 4 29.76 40.44 -9.55
CA LYS A 4 29.07 39.47 -8.71
C LYS A 4 28.58 38.34 -9.60
N MET A 5 29.20 37.16 -9.49
CA MET A 5 28.58 35.95 -10.03
C MET A 5 27.31 35.67 -9.23
N GLY A 6 26.17 35.57 -9.93
CA GLY A 6 24.91 35.15 -9.33
C GLY A 6 25.03 33.74 -8.79
N THR A 7 24.37 33.48 -7.67
CA THR A 7 24.33 32.16 -7.03
C THR A 7 23.73 31.15 -8.01
N SER A 8 24.56 30.27 -8.57
CA SER A 8 24.11 29.15 -9.38
C SER A 8 23.39 28.15 -8.48
N VAL A 9 22.06 28.14 -8.54
CA VAL A 9 21.25 27.12 -7.89
C VAL A 9 21.39 25.82 -8.68
N PRO A 10 21.71 24.68 -8.04
CA PRO A 10 21.77 23.41 -8.75
C PRO A 10 20.41 23.08 -9.38
N LYS A 11 20.42 22.60 -10.62
CA LYS A 11 19.21 22.25 -11.39
C LYS A 11 18.45 21.05 -10.80
N MET A 12 19.06 20.33 -9.86
CA MET A 12 18.49 19.17 -9.17
C MET A 12 18.65 19.38 -7.66
N GLY A 13 17.56 19.20 -6.92
CA GLY A 13 17.60 19.20 -5.46
C GLY A 13 18.42 18.04 -4.90
N THR A 14 18.88 18.18 -3.66
CA THR A 14 19.59 17.13 -2.93
C THR A 14 18.71 15.88 -2.84
N THR A 15 19.18 14.76 -3.39
CA THR A 15 18.54 13.45 -3.19
C THR A 15 18.74 13.05 -1.73
N VAL A 16 17.72 13.29 -0.91
CA VAL A 16 17.69 12.77 0.46
C VAL A 16 17.38 11.29 0.35
N HIS A 17 18.39 10.45 0.57
CA HIS A 17 18.21 9.02 0.73
C HIS A 17 17.52 8.80 2.08
N LEU A 18 16.19 8.80 2.07
CA LEU A 18 15.40 8.26 3.17
C LEU A 18 15.72 6.75 3.19
N ASP A 19 16.51 6.32 4.17
CA ASP A 19 16.91 4.93 4.43
C ASP A 19 15.73 3.97 4.67
N ALA A 20 14.50 4.49 4.76
CA ALA A 20 13.31 3.68 4.68
C ALA A 20 13.34 2.91 3.35
N ASP A 21 13.09 1.60 3.41
CA ASP A 21 13.14 0.71 2.25
C ASP A 21 12.03 1.06 1.24
N GLN A 22 12.27 2.11 0.46
CA GLN A 22 11.38 2.60 -0.58
C GLN A 22 11.14 1.52 -1.62
N THR A 23 12.08 0.59 -1.80
CA THR A 23 11.94 -0.54 -2.71
C THR A 23 10.95 -1.55 -2.17
N ALA A 24 11.02 -1.89 -0.87
CA ALA A 24 10.01 -2.73 -0.22
C ALA A 24 8.63 -2.10 -0.28
N TYR A 25 8.49 -0.81 0.05
CA TYR A 25 7.22 -0.10 -0.05
C TYR A 25 6.63 -0.15 -1.46
N ARG A 26 7.43 0.20 -2.48
CA ARG A 26 6.99 0.21 -3.88
C ARG A 26 6.56 -1.18 -4.34
N THR A 27 7.37 -2.18 -4.04
CA THR A 27 7.11 -3.57 -4.42
C THR A 27 5.85 -4.09 -3.73
N ALA A 28 5.70 -3.86 -2.42
CA ALA A 28 4.55 -4.34 -1.65
C ALA A 28 3.24 -3.74 -2.16
N ILE A 29 3.20 -2.43 -2.40
CA ILE A 29 2.00 -1.75 -2.93
C ILE A 29 1.70 -2.19 -4.37
N ALA A 30 2.72 -2.35 -5.22
CA ALA A 30 2.52 -2.86 -6.59
C ALA A 30 1.93 -4.27 -6.57
N ASP A 31 2.45 -5.15 -5.71
CA ASP A 31 1.95 -6.51 -5.53
C ASP A 31 0.51 -6.52 -5.01
N ALA A 32 0.17 -5.67 -4.04
CA ALA A 32 -1.18 -5.55 -3.52
C ALA A 32 -2.18 -5.16 -4.62
N LEU A 33 -1.86 -4.12 -5.40
CA LEU A 33 -2.69 -3.66 -6.51
C LEU A 33 -2.85 -4.74 -7.59
N ARG A 34 -1.77 -5.45 -7.94
CA ARG A 34 -1.81 -6.55 -8.92
C ARG A 34 -2.63 -7.74 -8.44
N ARG A 35 -2.57 -8.06 -7.14
CA ARG A 35 -3.35 -9.15 -6.55
C ARG A 35 -4.85 -8.86 -6.56
N GLU A 36 -5.23 -7.60 -6.33
CA GLU A 36 -6.64 -7.20 -6.29
C GLU A 36 -7.23 -6.94 -7.68
N LEU A 37 -6.52 -6.21 -8.55
CA LEU A 37 -7.04 -5.75 -9.84
C LEU A 37 -6.61 -6.63 -11.03
N GLY A 38 -5.65 -7.53 -10.82
CA GLY A 38 -5.02 -8.32 -11.88
C GLY A 38 -4.04 -7.53 -12.77
N PRO A 39 -3.30 -8.21 -13.67
CA PRO A 39 -2.27 -7.60 -14.52
C PRO A 39 -2.85 -6.95 -15.80
N THR A 40 -3.93 -6.18 -15.68
CA THR A 40 -4.74 -5.77 -16.85
C THR A 40 -4.72 -4.26 -17.05
N HIS A 41 -4.94 -3.80 -18.29
CA HIS A 41 -5.17 -2.37 -18.59
C HIS A 41 -6.36 -1.78 -17.79
N GLN A 42 -7.30 -2.62 -17.38
CA GLN A 42 -8.40 -2.24 -16.50
C GLN A 42 -7.93 -1.86 -15.09
N ALA A 43 -6.84 -2.46 -14.58
CA ALA A 43 -6.24 -2.08 -13.30
C ALA A 43 -5.75 -0.63 -13.36
N ILE A 44 -5.07 -0.25 -14.45
CA ILE A 44 -4.59 1.13 -14.66
C ILE A 44 -5.78 2.11 -14.63
N LYS A 45 -6.84 1.83 -15.40
CA LYS A 45 -8.05 2.68 -15.41
C LYS A 45 -8.73 2.78 -14.05
N THR A 46 -8.78 1.68 -13.31
CA THR A 46 -9.38 1.63 -11.98
C THR A 46 -8.59 2.45 -10.97
N VAL A 47 -7.26 2.30 -10.95
CA VAL A 47 -6.35 3.11 -10.13
C VAL A 47 -6.51 4.59 -10.45
N MET A 48 -6.57 4.96 -11.74
CA MET A 48 -6.82 6.34 -12.15
C MET A 48 -8.16 6.85 -11.64
N ARG A 49 -9.23 6.05 -11.75
CA ARG A 49 -10.57 6.43 -11.28
C ARG A 49 -10.61 6.66 -9.77
N TRP A 50 -9.91 5.84 -8.98
CA TRP A 50 -9.85 5.98 -7.53
C TRP A 50 -9.01 7.17 -7.08
N THR A 51 -7.87 7.39 -7.74
CA THR A 51 -6.85 8.32 -7.23
C THR A 51 -6.84 9.67 -7.94
N GLY A 52 -7.44 9.77 -9.13
CA GLY A 52 -7.29 10.93 -10.02
C GLY A 52 -5.91 11.03 -10.67
N ALA A 53 -5.05 10.03 -10.50
CA ALA A 53 -3.69 10.05 -11.04
C ALA A 53 -3.67 9.91 -12.56
N SER A 54 -2.57 10.37 -13.18
CA SER A 54 -2.34 10.17 -14.61
C SER A 54 -2.05 8.71 -14.94
N GLU A 55 -2.32 8.30 -16.17
CA GLU A 55 -2.07 6.92 -16.64
C GLU A 55 -0.61 6.50 -16.43
N ARG A 56 0.34 7.40 -16.71
CA ARG A 56 1.77 7.17 -16.48
C ARG A 56 2.07 6.87 -15.00
N THR A 57 1.43 7.60 -14.09
CA THR A 57 1.61 7.44 -12.66
C THR A 57 1.03 6.11 -12.18
N ALA A 58 -0.17 5.76 -12.63
CA ALA A 58 -0.79 4.47 -12.35
C ALA A 58 0.06 3.30 -12.87
N LYS A 59 0.65 3.43 -14.07
CA LYS A 59 1.61 2.44 -14.61
C LYS A 59 2.84 2.30 -13.72
N TYR A 60 3.40 3.39 -13.20
CA TYR A 60 4.55 3.33 -12.31
C TYR A 60 4.26 2.65 -10.98
N TRP A 61 3.07 2.87 -10.42
CA TRP A 61 2.65 2.18 -9.20
C TRP A 61 2.41 0.71 -9.43
N LEU A 62 1.75 0.36 -10.54
CA LEU A 62 1.53 -1.03 -10.92
C LEU A 62 2.83 -1.72 -11.35
N SER A 63 3.87 -1.02 -11.82
CA SER A 63 5.17 -1.61 -12.13
C SER A 63 6.07 -1.78 -10.90
N GLY A 64 5.84 -1.00 -9.84
CA GLY A 64 6.72 -0.91 -8.67
C GLY A 64 7.92 0.02 -8.89
N GLU A 65 7.98 0.74 -10.01
CA GLU A 65 9.08 1.68 -10.29
C GLU A 65 9.04 2.89 -9.34
N ARG A 66 7.83 3.36 -9.03
CA ARG A 66 7.58 4.47 -8.11
C ARG A 66 6.40 4.12 -7.20
N GLY A 67 6.41 4.68 -6.00
CA GLY A 67 5.33 4.47 -5.04
C GLY A 67 4.28 5.60 -5.11
N PRO A 68 3.04 5.35 -4.67
CA PRO A 68 2.09 6.44 -4.47
C PRO A 68 2.56 7.37 -3.36
N SER A 69 2.29 8.66 -3.51
CA SER A 69 2.45 9.62 -2.40
C SER A 69 1.39 9.35 -1.34
N GLY A 70 1.56 9.91 -0.13
CA GLY A 70 0.64 9.68 0.99
C GLY A 70 -0.83 9.95 0.65
N GLU A 71 -1.14 11.05 -0.06
CA GLU A 71 -2.52 11.35 -0.48
C GLU A 71 -3.10 10.27 -1.40
N HIS A 72 -2.33 9.84 -2.40
CA HIS A 72 -2.78 8.80 -3.33
C HIS A 72 -2.88 7.44 -2.64
N LEU A 73 -1.99 7.15 -1.69
CA LEU A 73 -2.04 5.93 -0.89
C LEU A 73 -3.33 5.87 -0.05
N ILE A 74 -3.73 6.99 0.56
CA ILE A 74 -4.98 7.08 1.32
C ILE A 74 -6.17 6.78 0.41
N ARG A 75 -6.24 7.38 -0.79
CA ARG A 75 -7.33 7.08 -1.73
C ARG A 75 -7.32 5.63 -2.20
N LEU A 76 -6.15 5.04 -2.42
CA LEU A 76 -6.06 3.62 -2.74
C LEU A 76 -6.60 2.77 -1.59
N ALA A 77 -6.16 3.03 -0.36
CA ALA A 77 -6.61 2.29 0.83
C ALA A 77 -8.12 2.44 1.13
N GLN A 78 -8.75 3.53 0.69
CA GLN A 78 -10.21 3.71 0.78
C GLN A 78 -11.00 2.78 -0.16
N HIS A 79 -10.38 2.32 -1.24
CA HIS A 79 -11.04 1.52 -2.27
C HIS A 79 -10.52 0.09 -2.37
N SER A 80 -9.32 -0.18 -1.83
CA SER A 80 -8.60 -1.44 -1.94
C SER A 80 -8.20 -1.96 -0.57
N ASP A 81 -8.85 -3.03 -0.14
CA ASP A 81 -8.53 -3.74 1.10
C ASP A 81 -7.11 -4.32 1.03
N ALA A 82 -6.65 -4.78 -0.14
CA ALA A 82 -5.31 -5.32 -0.29
C ALA A 82 -4.23 -4.26 0.00
N VAL A 83 -4.43 -3.02 -0.46
CA VAL A 83 -3.52 -1.90 -0.18
C VAL A 83 -3.56 -1.51 1.29
N LEU A 84 -4.75 -1.44 1.89
CA LEU A 84 -4.91 -1.13 3.32
C LEU A 84 -4.22 -2.18 4.21
N ILE A 85 -4.45 -3.46 3.95
CA ILE A 85 -3.83 -4.57 4.69
C ILE A 85 -2.31 -4.50 4.54
N THR A 86 -1.80 -4.30 3.32
CA THR A 86 -0.36 -4.18 3.06
C THR A 86 0.27 -3.03 3.84
N MET A 87 -0.41 -1.88 3.90
CA MET A 87 0.05 -0.73 4.71
C MET A 87 0.10 -1.07 6.19
N LEU A 88 -0.92 -1.74 6.73
CA LEU A 88 -0.97 -2.13 8.14
C LEU A 88 0.06 -3.18 8.52
N ILE A 89 0.33 -4.11 7.60
CA ILE A 89 1.40 -5.11 7.72
C ILE A 89 2.77 -4.43 7.78
N MET A 90 3.07 -3.52 6.84
CA MET A 90 4.33 -2.77 6.84
C MET A 90 4.47 -1.85 8.06
N ALA A 91 3.35 -1.42 8.66
CA ALA A 91 3.33 -0.66 9.90
C ALA A 91 3.44 -1.56 11.15
N GLU A 92 3.59 -2.88 11.00
CA GLU A 92 3.63 -3.87 12.08
C GLU A 92 2.37 -3.87 12.97
N ARG A 93 1.25 -3.35 12.43
CA ARG A 93 -0.05 -3.28 13.12
C ARG A 93 -0.96 -4.44 12.79
N LEU A 94 -0.61 -5.22 11.77
CA LEU A 94 -1.20 -6.51 11.49
C LEU A 94 -0.06 -7.52 11.30
N PRO A 95 -0.23 -8.77 11.76
CA PRO A 95 0.73 -9.80 11.43
C PRO A 95 0.77 -9.95 9.91
N GLU A 96 1.98 -9.97 9.34
CA GLU A 96 2.22 -10.56 8.03
C GLU A 96 1.53 -11.92 8.06
N GLN A 97 0.41 -12.07 7.34
CA GLN A 97 -0.27 -13.35 7.21
C GLN A 97 0.61 -14.19 6.27
N ARG A 98 1.77 -14.59 6.81
CA ARG A 98 2.69 -15.52 6.21
C ARG A 98 1.79 -16.66 5.80
N ARG A 99 1.68 -16.89 4.49
CA ARG A 99 1.06 -18.06 3.90
C ARG A 99 1.82 -19.27 4.47
N HIS A 100 1.51 -19.66 5.70
CA HIS A 100 1.49 -21.04 6.06
C HIS A 100 0.55 -21.62 5.01
N ARG A 101 1.15 -22.27 4.01
CA ARG A 101 0.50 -23.37 3.33
C ARG A 101 0.03 -24.26 4.47
N CYS A 102 -1.20 -24.06 4.92
CA CYS A 102 -1.95 -25.17 5.44
C CYS A 102 -2.22 -26.00 4.20
N THR A 103 -1.30 -26.91 3.90
CA THR A 103 -1.53 -27.98 2.93
C THR A 103 -2.65 -28.90 3.42
N ASP A 104 -3.08 -28.79 4.70
CA ASP A 104 -4.16 -29.57 5.30
C ASP A 104 -4.96 -28.81 6.39
N CYS A 105 -5.56 -27.65 6.11
CA CYS A 105 -6.65 -27.19 7.00
C CYS A 105 -7.92 -26.82 6.22
N PRO A 106 -9.08 -27.34 6.68
CA PRO A 106 -10.33 -27.27 5.95
C PRO A 106 -10.82 -25.84 5.83
N ALA A 107 -11.49 -25.60 4.71
CA ALA A 107 -11.89 -24.29 4.25
C ALA A 107 -12.74 -23.52 5.27
N ARG A 108 -12.49 -22.19 5.27
CA ARG A 108 -13.46 -21.09 5.41
C ARG A 108 -14.22 -21.00 6.74
N GLU A 109 -14.20 -19.79 7.30
CA GLU A 109 -15.12 -19.30 8.34
C GLU A 109 -14.67 -19.53 9.78
N LEU A 110 -13.72 -18.74 10.30
CA LEU A 110 -13.64 -18.45 11.75
C LEU A 110 -12.62 -17.33 12.05
N VAL A 111 -12.94 -16.07 11.76
CA VAL A 111 -12.19 -14.93 12.38
C VAL A 111 -13.10 -13.78 12.85
N LEU A 112 -14.41 -13.78 12.53
CA LEU A 112 -15.32 -12.70 12.95
C LEU A 112 -16.38 -13.10 13.99
N GLN A 113 -16.34 -14.31 14.57
CA GLN A 113 -17.33 -14.75 15.57
C GLN A 113 -16.84 -14.64 17.03
N ASP A 114 -15.53 -14.54 17.28
CA ASP A 114 -14.98 -14.65 18.64
C ASP A 114 -15.01 -13.37 19.48
N LEU A 115 -15.27 -12.20 18.89
CA LEU A 115 -15.37 -10.94 19.66
C LEU A 115 -16.78 -10.65 20.19
N GLY A 116 -17.77 -11.52 19.93
CA GLY A 116 -19.16 -11.31 20.31
C GLY A 116 -19.70 -12.18 21.47
N GLN A 117 -18.96 -13.20 21.92
CA GLN A 117 -19.47 -14.15 22.93
C GLN A 117 -19.00 -13.89 24.37
N GLU A 118 -17.92 -13.15 24.59
CA GLU A 118 -17.38 -12.86 25.94
C GLU A 118 -18.16 -11.81 26.75
N LEU A 119 -19.31 -11.31 26.26
CA LEU A 119 -20.19 -10.42 27.03
C LEU A 119 -21.53 -11.05 27.43
N LYS A 120 -21.79 -12.33 27.09
CA LYS A 120 -23.08 -12.98 27.39
C LYS A 120 -23.05 -14.02 28.51
N SER A 121 -21.91 -14.31 29.14
CA SER A 121 -21.82 -15.39 30.14
C SER A 121 -21.65 -14.94 31.61
N SER A 122 -21.77 -13.64 31.94
CA SER A 122 -21.74 -13.19 33.35
C SER A 122 -23.09 -12.76 33.93
N GLY A 123 -24.20 -13.03 33.23
CA GLY A 123 -25.55 -12.77 33.70
C GLY A 123 -26.34 -14.05 33.96
N GLY A 124 -26.35 -14.52 35.21
CA GLY A 124 -27.45 -15.31 35.79
C GLY A 124 -27.20 -16.80 36.03
N SER A 125 -26.82 -17.14 37.26
CA SER A 125 -27.72 -17.70 38.31
C SER A 125 -26.90 -18.13 39.51
#